data_AF-A0AAW2DLI3-F1
#
_entry.id   AF-A0AAW2DLI3-F1
#
_cell.length_a   1.000
_cell.length_b   1.000
_cell.length_c   1.000
_cell.angle_alpha   90.00
_cell.angle_beta   90.00
_cell.angle_gamma   90.00
#
_symmetry.space_group_name_H-M   'P 1'
#
loop_
_entity.id
_entity.type
_entity.pdbx_description
1 polymer ?
#
loop_
_entity_poly.entity_id
_entity_poly.type
_entity_poly.pdbx_seq_one_letter_code
_entity_poly.pdbx_strand_id
1 'polypeptide(L)'
;MSVKATKEEKEKETEEEKLPEDLDLKVKKYLRGGAANFDDLKDKKLKGQLSHREFLYGASAKAAAKYEKWLMPSEGGYLEADGPVEKTWRIKQEDIRREVDISSSRNQHDVILPEFSPYTLDFTSNGQYMAAAGRKGHLAIVDVKNMIPRREIQVGETVRDVVFLQDQSFFAAAQKKYTYIYGQEGIEAHCLKDQGAVLKLQFLKNHFLLASINKFGQLHYEDVSMGAMIGNIRTGLGRTDVMQVNPYNAVVALGHSGGTVTMWKPTSSAPLVKMLCHHGPVSALAFHPNGRLMATAGKERKIKLWDLRKFEVLQTLPGHAKTLDFSQKGLLACGTGSFVQVLSDFSGTQNYSRYMNHSMVKGYKISNLLFRPYEDVLGIGHSMGWSSILIPGSGEPNFDSWVANPFETRKQRGEKEVHLLLDKLPPETIMLDPTKIGTVKTARKKEKSTKKEIEAEMEATVEAVKEGINMKKKTKGRSKPSKKLKKRQEIIAKAKRPFLEQQMHDGQLTIKKQKISEEVALPKSLQRFARKKAAT
;
A
#
# COMPACT_ATOMS: atom_id res chain seq x y z
N MET A 1 -56.99 -4.59 -15.73
CA MET A 1 -57.14 -3.82 -14.49
C MET A 1 -55.83 -3.10 -14.23
N SER A 2 -55.82 -1.80 -14.50
CA SER A 2 -54.66 -0.91 -14.32
C SER A 2 -54.67 -0.42 -12.88
N VAL A 3 -53.71 -0.87 -12.08
CA VAL A 3 -53.53 -0.38 -10.70
C VAL A 3 -52.83 0.97 -10.80
N LYS A 4 -53.65 2.04 -10.87
CA LYS A 4 -53.22 3.41 -10.60
C LYS A 4 -52.81 3.47 -9.12
N ALA A 5 -51.52 3.37 -8.84
CA ALA A 5 -50.98 3.82 -7.56
C ALA A 5 -51.31 5.32 -7.42
N THR A 6 -52.09 5.64 -6.40
CA THR A 6 -52.63 6.96 -6.14
C THR A 6 -51.51 7.94 -5.78
N LYS A 7 -51.67 9.20 -6.19
CA LYS A 7 -50.74 10.31 -5.88
C LYS A 7 -50.44 10.47 -4.38
N GLU A 8 -51.32 9.97 -3.51
CA GLU A 8 -51.18 10.02 -2.05
C GLU A 8 -50.05 9.13 -1.51
N GLU A 9 -49.66 8.03 -2.19
CA GLU A 9 -48.49 7.24 -1.78
C GLU A 9 -47.17 7.95 -2.11
N LYS A 10 -47.16 8.82 -3.14
CA LYS A 10 -45.99 9.66 -3.47
C LYS A 10 -45.85 10.89 -2.57
N GLU A 11 -46.94 11.36 -1.96
CA GLU A 11 -46.91 12.49 -1.04
C GLU A 11 -46.58 12.07 0.41
N LYS A 12 -46.82 10.81 0.78
CA LYS A 12 -46.34 10.25 2.05
C LYS A 12 -44.85 9.89 2.05
N GLU A 13 -44.21 9.75 0.90
CA GLU A 13 -42.74 9.61 0.79
C GLU A 13 -42.00 10.96 0.91
N THR A 14 -42.72 12.10 0.91
CA THR A 14 -42.11 13.44 0.98
C THR A 14 -42.07 14.09 2.36
N GLU A 15 -42.53 13.40 3.39
CA GLU A 15 -42.03 13.63 4.75
C GLU A 15 -40.82 12.72 4.99
N GLU A 16 -39.77 12.89 4.18
CA GLU A 16 -38.44 12.44 4.60
C GLU A 16 -38.15 13.20 5.89
N GLU A 17 -38.32 12.54 7.04
CA GLU A 17 -37.73 12.93 8.32
C GLU A 17 -36.33 13.43 8.00
N LYS A 18 -36.11 14.75 8.11
CA LYS A 18 -34.79 15.34 7.93
C LYS A 18 -33.88 14.65 8.93
N LEU A 19 -33.12 13.69 8.43
CA LEU A 19 -32.20 12.92 9.24
C LEU A 19 -31.24 13.93 9.88
N PRO A 20 -30.96 13.84 11.19
CA PRO A 20 -30.04 14.75 11.85
C PRO A 20 -28.71 14.85 11.09
N GLU A 21 -28.12 16.04 10.98
CA GLU A 21 -26.95 16.36 10.15
C GLU A 21 -25.76 15.37 10.34
N ASP A 22 -25.61 14.82 11.55
CA ASP A 22 -24.61 13.79 11.87
C ASP A 22 -24.77 12.50 11.03
N LEU A 23 -26.00 12.13 10.68
CA LEU A 23 -26.28 10.95 9.86
C LEU A 23 -25.80 11.16 8.43
N ASP A 24 -25.89 12.37 7.89
CA ASP A 24 -25.41 12.66 6.53
C ASP A 24 -23.88 12.52 6.40
N LEU A 25 -23.14 12.90 7.44
CA LEU A 25 -21.70 12.67 7.51
C LEU A 25 -21.37 11.16 7.57
N LYS A 26 -22.12 10.39 8.36
CA LYS A 26 -21.96 8.92 8.43
C LYS A 26 -22.36 8.24 7.12
N VAL A 27 -23.40 8.71 6.43
CA VAL A 27 -23.78 8.18 5.10
C VAL A 27 -22.64 8.36 4.10
N LYS A 28 -21.97 9.51 4.10
CA LYS A 28 -20.79 9.75 3.25
C LYS A 28 -19.64 8.78 3.51
N LYS A 29 -19.48 8.27 4.74
CA LYS A 29 -18.48 7.24 5.07
C LYS A 29 -18.76 5.91 4.36
N TYR A 30 -20.04 5.52 4.29
CA TYR A 30 -20.46 4.26 3.68
C TYR A 30 -20.67 4.33 2.17
N LEU A 31 -20.75 5.53 1.60
CA LEU A 31 -20.78 5.73 0.15
C LEU A 31 -19.43 5.36 -0.48
N ARG A 32 -19.43 4.34 -1.32
CA ARG A 32 -18.24 3.81 -2.01
C ARG A 32 -18.07 4.42 -3.41
N GLY A 33 -17.88 5.74 -3.48
CA GLY A 33 -17.65 6.46 -4.73
C GLY A 33 -18.64 7.61 -4.98
N GLY A 34 -18.48 8.28 -6.12
CA GLY A 34 -19.42 9.30 -6.57
C GLY A 34 -20.65 8.68 -7.26
N ALA A 35 -21.79 9.36 -7.17
CA ALA A 35 -23.01 8.96 -7.88
C ALA A 35 -22.79 8.97 -9.40
N ALA A 36 -23.51 8.10 -10.10
CA ALA A 36 -23.51 8.08 -11.56
C ALA A 36 -24.13 9.36 -12.14
N ASN A 37 -23.49 9.98 -13.13
CA ASN A 37 -24.07 11.11 -13.87
C ASN A 37 -25.09 10.58 -14.89
N PHE A 38 -26.34 11.00 -14.78
CA PHE A 38 -27.44 10.54 -15.62
C PHE A 38 -27.79 11.46 -16.79
N ASP A 39 -27.16 12.63 -16.86
CA ASP A 39 -27.49 13.68 -17.84
C ASP A 39 -27.00 13.33 -19.24
N ASP A 40 -25.85 12.67 -19.33
CA ASP A 40 -25.22 12.27 -20.60
C ASP A 40 -25.83 10.98 -21.19
N LEU A 41 -26.72 10.29 -20.46
CA LEU A 41 -27.18 8.96 -20.80
C LEU A 41 -28.47 8.97 -21.66
N LYS A 42 -28.33 8.59 -22.94
CA LYS A 42 -29.47 8.55 -23.90
C LYS A 42 -30.39 7.33 -23.74
N ASP A 43 -29.90 6.21 -23.22
CA ASP A 43 -30.68 4.98 -23.08
C ASP A 43 -31.58 5.03 -21.82
N LYS A 44 -32.91 5.03 -22.04
CA LYS A 44 -33.92 5.09 -20.98
C LYS A 44 -33.90 3.85 -20.07
N LYS A 45 -33.63 2.65 -20.62
CA LYS A 45 -33.63 1.41 -19.84
C LYS A 45 -32.43 1.37 -18.90
N LEU A 46 -31.25 1.68 -19.44
CA LEU A 46 -30.03 1.78 -18.64
C LEU A 46 -30.14 2.90 -17.59
N LYS A 47 -30.75 4.04 -17.94
CA LYS A 47 -31.03 5.12 -16.98
C LYS A 47 -31.87 4.63 -15.80
N GLY A 48 -32.96 3.92 -16.07
CA GLY A 48 -33.83 3.34 -15.03
C GLY A 48 -33.13 2.28 -14.16
N GLN A 49 -32.31 1.43 -14.77
CA GLN A 49 -31.52 0.42 -14.02
C GLN A 49 -30.48 1.07 -13.11
N LEU A 50 -29.73 2.05 -13.64
CA LEU A 50 -28.71 2.76 -12.87
C LEU A 50 -29.36 3.59 -11.75
N SER A 51 -30.49 4.26 -11.99
CA SER A 51 -31.18 5.01 -10.94
C SER A 51 -31.66 4.10 -9.81
N HIS A 52 -32.21 2.92 -10.13
CA HIS A 52 -32.61 1.95 -9.12
C HIS A 52 -31.39 1.43 -8.33
N ARG A 53 -30.27 1.20 -9.01
CA ARG A 53 -29.02 0.78 -8.36
C ARG A 53 -28.48 1.86 -7.41
N GLU A 54 -28.45 3.13 -7.83
CA GLU A 54 -28.05 4.24 -6.96
C GLU A 54 -29.00 4.39 -5.76
N PHE A 55 -30.31 4.16 -5.95
CA PHE A 55 -31.25 4.11 -4.84
C PHE A 55 -30.90 3.01 -3.82
N LEU A 56 -30.61 1.78 -4.29
CA LEU A 56 -30.19 0.69 -3.41
C LEU A 56 -28.87 1.00 -2.71
N TYR A 57 -27.91 1.63 -3.38
CA TYR A 57 -26.68 2.09 -2.74
C TYR A 57 -26.95 3.14 -1.66
N GLY A 58 -27.79 4.13 -1.95
CA GLY A 58 -28.22 5.13 -0.96
C GLY A 58 -28.92 4.50 0.24
N ALA A 59 -29.86 3.58 0.01
CA ALA A 59 -30.57 2.86 1.05
C ALA A 59 -29.64 2.00 1.92
N SER A 60 -28.71 1.26 1.29
CA SER A 60 -27.72 0.45 2.01
C SER A 60 -26.76 1.31 2.84
N ALA A 61 -26.32 2.46 2.32
CA ALA A 61 -25.48 3.41 3.05
C ALA A 61 -26.23 4.05 4.23
N LYS A 62 -27.51 4.43 4.04
CA LYS A 62 -28.39 4.92 5.11
C LYS A 62 -28.59 3.85 6.19
N ALA A 63 -28.80 2.59 5.82
CA ALA A 63 -28.96 1.49 6.77
C ALA A 63 -27.68 1.24 7.58
N ALA A 64 -26.52 1.20 6.93
CA ALA A 64 -25.22 1.06 7.60
C ALA A 64 -24.93 2.23 8.55
N ALA A 65 -25.24 3.47 8.14
CA ALA A 65 -25.07 4.65 8.98
C ALA A 65 -26.00 4.64 10.22
N LYS A 66 -27.25 4.16 10.06
CA LYS A 66 -28.18 3.96 11.18
C LYS A 66 -27.64 2.90 12.15
N TYR A 67 -27.09 1.81 11.65
CA TYR A 67 -26.45 0.78 12.47
C TYR A 67 -25.28 1.34 13.28
N GLU A 68 -24.36 2.06 12.64
CA GLU A 68 -23.22 2.68 13.32
C GLU A 68 -23.65 3.71 14.38
N LYS A 69 -24.77 4.41 14.17
CA LYS A 69 -25.25 5.40 15.14
C LYS A 69 -25.96 4.79 16.34
N TRP A 70 -26.74 3.72 16.15
CA TRP A 70 -27.67 3.26 17.18
C TRP A 70 -27.40 1.86 17.72
N LEU A 71 -26.73 0.99 16.96
CA LEU A 71 -26.53 -0.42 17.36
C LEU A 71 -25.10 -0.73 17.84
N MET A 72 -24.19 0.24 17.83
CA MET A 72 -22.82 0.03 18.30
C MET A 72 -22.82 -0.09 19.83
N PRO A 73 -22.29 -1.18 20.40
CA PRO A 73 -22.44 -1.48 21.82
C PRO A 73 -21.53 -0.66 22.73
N SER A 74 -20.38 -0.20 22.22
CA SER A 74 -19.35 0.45 23.03
C SER A 74 -18.91 1.78 22.45
N GLU A 75 -18.69 2.74 23.33
CA GLU A 75 -18.13 4.03 22.96
C GLU A 75 -16.59 3.98 23.02
N GLY A 76 -15.95 4.87 22.28
CA GLY A 76 -14.50 4.97 22.30
C GLY A 76 -14.00 5.69 23.54
N GLY A 77 -12.93 5.19 24.15
CA GLY A 77 -12.18 5.98 25.14
C GLY A 77 -11.68 7.29 24.55
N TYR A 78 -11.48 8.28 25.41
CA TYR A 78 -10.88 9.56 25.10
C TYR A 78 -10.15 10.12 26.33
N LEU A 79 -9.35 11.16 26.10
CA LEU A 79 -8.71 11.92 27.17
C LEU A 79 -8.84 13.39 26.77
N GLU A 80 -9.61 14.12 27.55
CA GLU A 80 -9.83 15.55 27.38
C GLU A 80 -9.29 16.27 28.61
N ALA A 81 -8.92 17.53 28.45
CA ALA A 81 -8.43 18.34 29.56
C ALA A 81 -9.61 19.08 30.20
N ASP A 82 -9.66 19.11 31.52
CA ASP A 82 -10.67 19.86 32.26
C ASP A 82 -10.30 21.35 32.25
N GLY A 83 -10.77 22.04 31.23
CA GLY A 83 -10.58 23.47 31.03
C GLY A 83 -9.26 23.87 30.37
N PRO A 84 -8.98 25.19 30.27
CA PRO A 84 -7.90 25.72 29.42
C PRO A 84 -6.49 25.62 30.04
N VAL A 85 -6.41 25.40 31.37
CA VAL A 85 -5.14 25.37 32.11
C VAL A 85 -4.51 23.98 32.04
N GLU A 86 -5.34 22.96 32.17
CA GLU A 86 -4.92 21.58 32.07
C GLU A 86 -4.58 21.24 30.61
N LYS A 87 -3.53 20.44 30.43
CA LYS A 87 -3.12 19.99 29.10
C LYS A 87 -2.96 18.49 29.15
N THR A 88 -3.61 17.81 28.22
CA THR A 88 -3.63 16.34 28.10
C THR A 88 -2.24 15.71 28.17
N TRP A 89 -1.23 16.34 27.55
CA TRP A 89 0.14 15.82 27.53
C TRP A 89 0.94 16.00 28.83
N ARG A 90 0.36 16.58 29.88
CA ARG A 90 0.96 16.66 31.22
C ARG A 90 0.47 15.55 32.16
N ILE A 91 -0.60 14.86 31.79
CA ILE A 91 -1.21 13.78 32.58
C ILE A 91 -0.25 12.60 32.65
N LYS A 92 -0.01 12.08 33.87
CA LYS A 92 0.88 10.94 34.07
C LYS A 92 0.13 9.63 33.94
N GLN A 93 0.86 8.57 33.65
CA GLN A 93 0.30 7.22 33.58
C GLN A 93 -0.23 6.73 34.94
N GLU A 94 0.34 7.19 36.05
CA GLU A 94 -0.15 6.85 37.40
C GLU A 94 -1.56 7.41 37.65
N ASP A 95 -1.85 8.60 37.12
CA ASP A 95 -3.15 9.25 37.27
C ASP A 95 -4.19 8.52 36.42
N ILE A 96 -3.87 8.22 35.15
CA ILE A 96 -4.74 7.42 34.26
C ILE A 96 -5.04 6.07 34.90
N ARG A 97 -4.05 5.39 35.46
CA ARG A 97 -4.21 4.07 36.09
C ARG A 97 -5.21 4.05 37.24
N ARG A 98 -5.31 5.15 37.98
CA ARG A 98 -6.22 5.29 39.14
C ARG A 98 -7.66 5.57 38.69
N GLU A 99 -7.82 6.27 37.58
CA GLU A 99 -9.14 6.68 37.07
C GLU A 99 -9.81 5.60 36.22
N VAL A 100 -9.03 4.77 35.52
CA VAL A 100 -9.57 3.66 34.73
C VAL A 100 -10.02 2.48 35.58
N ASP A 101 -10.91 1.68 35.02
CA ASP A 101 -11.38 0.44 35.63
C ASP A 101 -10.23 -0.57 35.86
N ILE A 102 -10.46 -1.51 36.79
CA ILE A 102 -9.45 -2.48 37.23
C ILE A 102 -8.96 -3.37 36.08
N SER A 103 -9.83 -3.72 35.12
CA SER A 103 -9.44 -4.49 33.93
C SER A 103 -8.45 -3.72 33.07
N SER A 104 -8.77 -2.48 32.71
CA SER A 104 -7.88 -1.62 31.93
C SER A 104 -6.59 -1.30 32.69
N SER A 105 -6.68 -1.06 34.00
CA SER A 105 -5.53 -0.79 34.87
C SER A 105 -4.51 -1.95 34.91
N ARG A 106 -4.97 -3.20 34.80
CA ARG A 106 -4.09 -4.40 34.73
C ARG A 106 -3.31 -4.50 33.42
N ASN A 107 -3.83 -3.91 32.34
CA ASN A 107 -3.12 -3.89 31.07
C ASN A 107 -1.86 -3.02 31.10
N GLN A 108 -1.73 -2.14 32.10
CA GLN A 108 -0.49 -1.41 32.36
C GLN A 108 0.47 -2.28 33.17
N HIS A 109 1.62 -2.60 32.58
CA HIS A 109 2.67 -3.37 33.25
C HIS A 109 4.04 -3.08 32.63
N ASP A 110 5.09 -3.33 33.41
CA ASP A 110 6.47 -3.22 32.97
C ASP A 110 7.18 -4.54 33.28
N VAL A 111 7.69 -5.20 32.24
CA VAL A 111 8.40 -6.47 32.34
C VAL A 111 9.88 -6.22 32.09
N ILE A 112 10.66 -6.35 33.16
CA ILE A 112 12.08 -6.03 33.18
C ILE A 112 12.90 -7.30 32.96
N LEU A 113 13.50 -7.42 31.77
CA LEU A 113 14.36 -8.50 31.32
C LEU A 113 15.68 -7.91 30.78
N PRO A 114 16.66 -7.63 31.65
CA PRO A 114 17.88 -6.92 31.26
C PRO A 114 18.82 -7.76 30.38
N GLU A 115 18.81 -9.08 30.55
CA GLU A 115 19.81 -9.98 29.99
C GLU A 115 19.75 -10.07 28.47
N PHE A 116 18.55 -10.08 27.86
CA PHE A 116 18.33 -10.42 26.45
C PHE A 116 17.96 -9.23 25.54
N SER A 117 18.26 -8.02 25.98
CA SER A 117 17.90 -6.78 25.32
C SER A 117 18.61 -6.48 23.99
N PRO A 118 18.07 -5.55 23.15
CA PRO A 118 16.74 -4.94 23.21
C PRO A 118 15.62 -5.86 22.70
N TYR A 119 14.37 -5.56 23.10
CA TYR A 119 13.20 -6.33 22.69
C TYR A 119 12.44 -5.70 21.50
N THR A 120 12.03 -6.53 20.55
CA THR A 120 11.06 -6.22 19.52
C THR A 120 9.75 -6.95 19.82
N LEU A 121 8.63 -6.27 19.59
CA LEU A 121 7.29 -6.78 19.87
C LEU A 121 6.50 -6.92 18.58
N ASP A 122 5.58 -7.87 18.54
CA ASP A 122 4.48 -7.95 17.57
C ASP A 122 3.19 -8.45 18.25
N PHE A 123 2.04 -8.00 17.76
CA PHE A 123 0.71 -8.41 18.26
C PHE A 123 -0.05 -9.17 17.19
N THR A 124 -0.85 -10.15 17.63
CA THR A 124 -1.82 -10.80 16.75
C THR A 124 -2.89 -9.81 16.28
N SER A 125 -3.57 -10.12 15.16
CA SER A 125 -4.65 -9.28 14.62
C SER A 125 -5.77 -8.98 15.63
N ASN A 126 -6.09 -9.96 16.48
CA ASN A 126 -7.08 -9.85 17.55
C ASN A 126 -6.56 -9.20 18.83
N GLY A 127 -5.26 -8.90 18.93
CA GLY A 127 -4.64 -8.28 20.10
C GLY A 127 -4.57 -9.17 21.34
N GLN A 128 -4.89 -10.46 21.27
CA GLN A 128 -4.85 -11.35 22.44
C GLN A 128 -3.43 -11.80 22.81
N TYR A 129 -2.59 -12.09 21.80
CA TYR A 129 -1.25 -12.61 22.00
C TYR A 129 -0.21 -11.61 21.54
N MET A 130 0.93 -11.64 22.21
CA MET A 130 2.10 -10.84 21.89
C MET A 130 3.31 -11.74 21.75
N ALA A 131 4.10 -11.50 20.70
CA ALA A 131 5.41 -12.08 20.53
C ALA A 131 6.45 -11.06 21.00
N ALA A 132 7.29 -11.46 21.96
CA ALA A 132 8.40 -10.66 22.46
C ALA A 132 9.73 -11.33 22.11
N ALA A 133 10.60 -10.59 21.44
CA ALA A 133 11.87 -11.11 20.95
C ALA A 133 13.05 -10.24 21.37
N GLY A 134 13.93 -10.83 22.18
CA GLY A 134 15.18 -10.22 22.59
C GLY A 134 16.29 -10.43 21.57
N ARG A 135 17.12 -9.41 21.37
CA ARG A 135 18.23 -9.44 20.39
C ARG A 135 19.24 -10.57 20.62
N LYS A 136 19.36 -11.10 21.84
CA LYS A 136 20.27 -12.21 22.18
C LYS A 136 19.66 -13.62 22.04
N GLY A 137 18.43 -13.73 21.54
CA GLY A 137 17.83 -15.04 21.20
C GLY A 137 16.68 -15.48 22.09
N HIS A 138 16.23 -14.64 23.02
CA HIS A 138 15.04 -14.91 23.82
C HIS A 138 13.78 -14.64 23.01
N LEU A 139 12.94 -15.65 22.82
CA LEU A 139 11.64 -15.55 22.15
C LEU A 139 10.55 -15.97 23.13
N ALA A 140 9.51 -15.16 23.27
CA ALA A 140 8.38 -15.48 24.12
C ALA A 140 7.06 -15.17 23.41
N ILE A 141 6.08 -16.06 23.57
CA ILE A 141 4.68 -15.79 23.25
C ILE A 141 3.94 -15.62 24.57
N VAL A 142 3.30 -14.47 24.75
CA VAL A 142 2.58 -14.10 25.97
C VAL A 142 1.11 -13.89 25.63
N ASP A 143 0.22 -14.50 26.41
CA ASP A 143 -1.19 -14.12 26.45
C ASP A 143 -1.30 -12.83 27.27
N VAL A 144 -1.52 -11.70 26.59
CA VAL A 144 -1.41 -10.36 27.17
C VAL A 144 -2.51 -10.11 28.19
N LYS A 145 -3.71 -10.68 27.96
CA LYS A 145 -4.87 -10.45 28.83
C LYS A 145 -4.65 -11.03 30.23
N ASN A 146 -4.07 -12.22 30.30
CA ASN A 146 -3.81 -12.93 31.55
C ASN A 146 -2.38 -12.75 32.04
N MET A 147 -1.50 -12.16 31.23
CA MET A 147 -0.06 -12.08 31.46
C MET A 147 0.58 -13.44 31.73
N ILE A 148 0.09 -14.47 31.03
CA ILE A 148 0.63 -15.82 31.13
C ILE A 148 1.56 -16.05 29.94
N PRO A 149 2.86 -16.34 30.15
CA PRO A 149 3.73 -16.79 29.08
C PRO A 149 3.23 -18.16 28.62
N ARG A 150 2.77 -18.24 27.37
CA ARG A 150 2.39 -19.51 26.74
C ARG A 150 3.63 -20.34 26.46
N ARG A 151 4.68 -19.68 25.98
CA ARG A 151 5.94 -20.33 25.64
C ARG A 151 7.10 -19.35 25.69
N GLU A 152 8.23 -19.88 26.14
CA GLU A 152 9.54 -19.24 26.07
C GLU A 152 10.52 -20.19 25.36
N ILE A 153 11.37 -19.61 24.52
CA ILE A 153 12.36 -20.32 23.71
C ILE A 153 13.64 -19.51 23.73
N GLN A 154 14.76 -20.17 23.96
CA GLN A 154 16.08 -19.57 23.85
C GLN A 154 16.80 -20.16 22.63
N VAL A 155 16.94 -19.34 21.58
CA VAL A 155 17.57 -19.75 20.31
C VAL A 155 19.10 -19.73 20.41
N GLY A 156 19.68 -18.88 21.28
CA GLY A 156 21.13 -18.72 21.39
C GLY A 156 21.78 -17.96 20.21
N GLU A 157 20.98 -17.48 19.27
CA GLU A 157 21.42 -16.63 18.16
C GLU A 157 20.82 -15.22 18.22
N THR A 158 21.36 -14.30 17.41
CA THR A 158 20.81 -12.95 17.34
C THR A 158 19.50 -12.92 16.58
N VAL A 159 18.41 -12.49 17.24
CA VAL A 159 17.11 -12.26 16.60
C VAL A 159 16.96 -10.79 16.23
N ARG A 160 16.52 -10.51 15.01
CA ARG A 160 16.37 -9.14 14.49
C ARG A 160 14.96 -8.61 14.53
N ASP A 161 13.99 -9.48 14.25
CA ASP A 161 12.59 -9.14 14.16
C ASP A 161 11.75 -10.40 14.35
N VAL A 162 10.51 -10.22 14.81
CA VAL A 162 9.52 -11.29 14.96
C VAL A 162 8.18 -10.78 14.50
N VAL A 163 7.45 -11.63 13.79
CA VAL A 163 6.12 -11.33 13.25
C VAL A 163 5.23 -12.56 13.34
N PHE A 164 3.99 -12.38 13.78
CA PHE A 164 2.95 -13.40 13.67
C PHE A 164 2.50 -13.56 12.22
N LEU A 165 2.17 -14.79 11.84
CA LEU A 165 1.61 -15.07 10.51
C LEU A 165 0.10 -14.78 10.52
N GLN A 166 -0.74 -15.74 10.14
CA GLN A 166 -2.19 -15.56 10.14
C GLN A 166 -2.77 -15.44 11.56
N ASP A 167 -2.29 -16.28 12.47
CA ASP A 167 -2.78 -16.43 13.84
C ASP A 167 -1.61 -16.63 14.82
N GLN A 168 -1.93 -16.79 16.10
CA GLN A 168 -0.97 -17.20 17.14
C GLN A 168 -0.35 -18.59 16.91
N SER A 169 -0.90 -19.39 15.98
CA SER A 169 -0.45 -20.76 15.71
C SER A 169 0.97 -20.79 15.17
N PHE A 170 1.37 -19.78 14.40
CA PHE A 170 2.69 -19.69 13.80
C PHE A 170 3.25 -18.27 13.89
N PHE A 171 4.55 -18.18 14.14
CA PHE A 171 5.28 -16.92 14.09
C PHE A 171 6.63 -17.12 13.40
N ALA A 172 7.07 -16.08 12.70
CA ALA A 172 8.35 -16.04 12.02
C ALA A 172 9.35 -15.21 12.83
N ALA A 173 10.57 -15.72 13.00
CA ALA A 173 11.68 -15.03 13.63
C ALA A 173 12.86 -14.89 12.66
N ALA A 174 13.31 -13.65 12.45
CA ALA A 174 14.49 -13.36 11.67
C ALA A 174 15.75 -13.54 12.54
N GLN A 175 16.42 -14.69 12.41
CA GLN A 175 17.64 -14.99 13.16
C GLN A 175 18.90 -14.42 12.47
N LYS A 176 20.10 -14.88 12.89
CA LYS A 176 21.37 -14.37 12.39
C LYS A 176 21.52 -14.59 10.89
N LYS A 177 21.25 -15.80 10.40
CA LYS A 177 21.48 -16.17 9.00
C LYS A 177 20.20 -16.34 8.17
N TYR A 178 19.15 -16.89 8.75
CA TYR A 178 17.91 -17.24 8.05
C TYR A 178 16.69 -16.84 8.87
N THR A 179 15.53 -16.81 8.21
CA THR A 179 14.23 -16.69 8.87
C THR A 179 13.73 -18.08 9.23
N TYR A 180 13.25 -18.25 10.46
CA TYR A 180 12.67 -19.51 10.93
C TYR A 180 11.20 -19.29 11.26
N ILE A 181 10.37 -20.28 10.94
CA ILE A 181 8.96 -20.32 11.32
C ILE A 181 8.81 -21.31 12.47
N TYR A 182 8.21 -20.86 13.55
CA TYR A 182 7.93 -21.63 14.75
C TYR A 182 6.42 -21.86 14.87
N GLY A 183 6.05 -23.05 15.34
CA GLY A 183 4.68 -23.31 15.79
C GLY A 183 4.41 -22.71 17.18
N GLN A 184 3.15 -22.76 17.60
CA GLN A 184 2.69 -22.26 18.90
C GLN A 184 3.41 -22.91 20.10
N GLU A 185 3.81 -24.17 19.96
CA GLU A 185 4.56 -24.93 20.98
C GLU A 185 6.05 -24.57 21.02
N GLY A 186 6.53 -23.78 20.05
CA GLY A 186 7.93 -23.43 19.89
C GLY A 186 8.77 -24.43 19.12
N ILE A 187 8.12 -25.39 18.46
CA ILE A 187 8.78 -26.33 17.56
C ILE A 187 9.09 -25.62 16.23
N GLU A 188 10.30 -25.80 15.72
CA GLU A 188 10.71 -25.29 14.42
C GLU A 188 9.97 -26.03 13.31
N ALA A 189 9.15 -25.30 12.55
CA ALA A 189 8.42 -25.84 11.42
C ALA A 189 9.24 -25.75 10.13
N HIS A 190 9.80 -24.57 9.84
CA HIS A 190 10.54 -24.32 8.60
C HIS A 190 11.72 -23.36 8.78
N CYS A 191 12.75 -23.55 7.96
CA CYS A 191 13.91 -22.67 7.84
C CYS A 191 14.02 -22.14 6.40
N LEU A 192 13.90 -20.82 6.24
CA LEU A 192 13.85 -20.14 4.95
C LEU A 192 15.26 -19.73 4.51
N LYS A 193 15.93 -20.63 3.78
CA LYS A 193 17.34 -20.47 3.37
C LYS A 193 17.53 -19.44 2.26
N ASP A 194 16.54 -19.29 1.39
CA ASP A 194 16.65 -18.46 0.18
C ASP A 194 16.62 -16.95 0.47
N GLN A 195 16.04 -16.55 1.61
CA GLN A 195 15.92 -15.14 2.01
C GLN A 195 17.25 -14.56 2.53
N GLY A 196 18.19 -15.41 2.97
CA GLY A 196 19.43 -14.99 3.60
C GLY A 196 19.23 -14.19 4.90
N ALA A 197 20.15 -13.25 5.18
CA ALA A 197 20.22 -12.52 6.45
C ALA A 197 19.19 -11.38 6.54
N VAL A 198 17.93 -11.75 6.79
CA VAL A 198 16.80 -10.83 6.95
C VAL A 198 16.98 -9.89 8.13
N LEU A 199 16.61 -8.62 7.93
CA LEU A 199 16.63 -7.54 8.92
C LEU A 199 15.25 -7.23 9.51
N LYS A 200 14.22 -7.19 8.64
CA LYS A 200 12.83 -6.91 9.01
C LYS A 200 11.87 -7.85 8.30
N LEU A 201 10.78 -8.19 8.99
CA LEU A 201 9.70 -9.05 8.51
C LEU A 201 8.38 -8.28 8.58
N GLN A 202 7.47 -8.58 7.67
CA GLN A 202 6.07 -8.13 7.73
C GLN A 202 5.17 -9.17 7.06
N PHE A 203 4.00 -9.42 7.63
CA PHE A 203 3.05 -10.40 7.12
C PHE A 203 1.83 -9.72 6.49
N LEU A 204 1.49 -10.12 5.26
CA LEU A 204 0.34 -9.64 4.51
C LEU A 204 -0.81 -10.64 4.71
N LYS A 205 -1.62 -10.40 5.74
CA LYS A 205 -2.68 -11.32 6.21
C LYS A 205 -3.60 -11.82 5.10
N ASN A 206 -4.20 -10.93 4.31
CA ASN A 206 -5.19 -11.31 3.29
C ASN A 206 -4.60 -12.06 2.09
N HIS A 207 -3.28 -12.03 1.90
CA HIS A 207 -2.60 -12.67 0.76
C HIS A 207 -1.74 -13.86 1.21
N PHE A 208 -1.62 -14.11 2.51
CA PHE A 208 -0.72 -15.10 3.11
C PHE A 208 0.75 -14.96 2.68
N LEU A 209 1.21 -13.71 2.52
CA LEU A 209 2.59 -13.43 2.09
C LEU A 209 3.44 -12.96 3.25
N LEU A 210 4.59 -13.60 3.42
CA LEU A 210 5.67 -13.08 4.25
C LEU A 210 6.59 -12.21 3.39
N ALA A 211 6.59 -10.91 3.66
CA ALA A 211 7.54 -9.97 3.10
C ALA A 211 8.77 -9.90 4.01
N SER A 212 9.95 -10.11 3.45
CA SER A 212 11.21 -10.05 4.18
C SER A 212 12.25 -9.22 3.44
N ILE A 213 13.05 -8.46 4.19
CA ILE A 213 14.07 -7.58 3.62
C ILE A 213 15.45 -7.98 4.14
N ASN A 214 16.34 -8.34 3.21
CA ASN A 214 17.68 -8.81 3.53
C ASN A 214 18.64 -7.62 3.75
N LYS A 215 19.76 -7.87 4.44
CA LYS A 215 20.85 -6.90 4.64
C LYS A 215 21.38 -6.30 3.33
N PHE A 216 21.29 -7.04 2.22
CA PHE A 216 21.72 -6.62 0.89
C PHE A 216 20.71 -5.72 0.15
N GLY A 217 19.52 -5.46 0.73
CA GLY A 217 18.48 -4.68 0.08
C GLY A 217 17.68 -5.46 -0.98
N GLN A 218 17.56 -6.78 -0.79
CA GLN A 218 16.67 -7.66 -1.56
C GLN A 218 15.40 -7.90 -0.76
N LEU A 219 14.26 -7.59 -1.39
CA LEU A 219 12.92 -7.80 -0.86
C LEU A 219 12.41 -9.14 -1.38
N HIS A 220 12.12 -10.07 -0.47
CA HIS A 220 11.55 -11.36 -0.78
C HIS A 220 10.07 -11.36 -0.41
N TYR A 221 9.26 -11.98 -1.26
CA TYR A 221 7.87 -12.31 -1.00
C TYR A 221 7.72 -13.82 -1.07
N GLU A 222 7.29 -14.40 0.04
CA GLU A 222 7.09 -15.83 0.15
C GLU A 222 5.65 -16.12 0.55
N ASP A 223 5.05 -17.06 -0.18
CA ASP A 223 3.73 -17.57 0.14
C ASP A 223 3.83 -18.55 1.30
N VAL A 224 3.26 -18.21 2.45
CA VAL A 224 3.30 -19.08 3.63
C VAL A 224 2.41 -20.30 3.45
N SER A 225 1.32 -20.20 2.70
CA SER A 225 0.40 -21.34 2.56
C SER A 225 0.96 -22.41 1.61
N MET A 226 1.65 -21.98 0.55
CA MET A 226 2.22 -22.88 -0.45
C MET A 226 3.72 -23.16 -0.24
N GLY A 227 4.41 -22.35 0.57
CA GLY A 227 5.87 -22.43 0.76
C GLY A 227 6.67 -22.01 -0.48
N ALA A 228 6.07 -21.23 -1.39
CA ALA A 228 6.68 -20.85 -2.66
C ALA A 228 7.16 -19.39 -2.63
N MET A 229 8.38 -19.16 -3.11
CA MET A 229 8.88 -17.79 -3.32
C MET A 229 8.21 -17.18 -4.55
N ILE A 230 7.45 -16.09 -4.35
CA ILE A 230 6.74 -15.39 -5.42
C ILE A 230 7.64 -14.33 -6.07
N GLY A 231 8.40 -13.60 -5.27
CA GLY A 231 9.18 -12.46 -5.76
C GLY A 231 10.48 -12.30 -5.02
N ASN A 232 11.56 -12.10 -5.77
CA ASN A 232 12.87 -11.67 -5.27
C ASN A 232 13.26 -10.38 -5.99
N ILE A 233 13.06 -9.26 -5.32
CA ILE A 233 13.16 -7.92 -5.91
C ILE A 233 14.35 -7.18 -5.31
N ARG A 234 15.29 -6.74 -6.14
CA ARG A 234 16.42 -5.93 -5.71
C ARG A 234 16.03 -4.44 -5.70
N THR A 235 16.10 -3.82 -4.53
CA THR A 235 15.73 -2.40 -4.38
C THR A 235 16.74 -1.43 -4.99
N GLY A 236 18.02 -1.80 -5.04
CA GLY A 236 19.10 -1.00 -5.63
C GLY A 236 19.51 0.25 -4.84
N LEU A 237 18.99 0.44 -3.62
CA LEU A 237 19.20 1.64 -2.81
C LEU A 237 19.98 1.37 -1.50
N GLY A 238 20.53 0.15 -1.37
CA GLY A 238 21.37 -0.27 -0.26
C GLY A 238 20.61 -0.96 0.86
N ARG A 239 21.20 -0.98 2.06
CA ARG A 239 20.64 -1.59 3.26
C ARG A 239 19.43 -0.80 3.76
N THR A 240 18.37 -1.51 4.13
CA THR A 240 17.11 -0.97 4.67
C THR A 240 16.76 -1.65 5.97
N ASP A 241 16.62 -0.87 7.04
CA ASP A 241 16.22 -1.35 8.37
C ASP A 241 14.73 -1.06 8.69
N VAL A 242 14.01 -0.36 7.79
CA VAL A 242 12.62 0.09 8.00
C VAL A 242 11.72 -0.50 6.93
N MET A 243 10.68 -1.22 7.36
CA MET A 243 9.68 -1.83 6.49
C MET A 243 8.31 -1.85 7.17
N GLN A 244 7.27 -1.41 6.46
CA GLN A 244 5.88 -1.48 6.92
C GLN A 244 4.97 -1.87 5.75
N VAL A 245 3.91 -2.61 6.05
CA VAL A 245 2.83 -2.91 5.10
C VAL A 245 1.72 -1.89 5.28
N ASN A 246 1.16 -1.39 4.18
CA ASN A 246 -0.08 -0.63 4.24
C ASN A 246 -1.26 -1.61 4.42
N PRO A 247 -2.00 -1.55 5.54
CA PRO A 247 -3.09 -2.50 5.81
C PRO A 247 -4.24 -2.41 4.81
N TYR A 248 -4.42 -1.26 4.15
CA TYR A 248 -5.52 -1.07 3.19
C TYR A 248 -5.27 -1.74 1.83
N ASN A 249 -4.04 -1.66 1.31
CA ASN A 249 -3.73 -2.07 -0.06
C ASN A 249 -2.63 -3.15 -0.16
N ALA A 250 -2.11 -3.61 0.99
CA ALA A 250 -1.06 -4.60 1.13
C ALA A 250 0.28 -4.27 0.42
N VAL A 251 0.47 -3.01 0.02
CA VAL A 251 1.75 -2.55 -0.55
C VAL A 251 2.80 -2.42 0.55
N VAL A 252 4.01 -2.94 0.29
CA VAL A 252 5.13 -2.86 1.23
C VAL A 252 5.90 -1.57 0.98
N ALA A 253 6.08 -0.74 2.01
CA ALA A 253 6.98 0.40 1.95
C ALA A 253 8.30 0.11 2.64
N LEU A 254 9.38 0.57 2.00
CA LEU A 254 10.74 0.49 2.50
C LEU A 254 11.31 1.90 2.68
N GLY A 255 11.93 2.13 3.83
CA GLY A 255 12.68 3.34 4.13
C GLY A 255 14.18 3.14 3.84
N HIS A 256 14.73 4.00 2.98
CA HIS A 256 16.15 3.91 2.58
C HIS A 256 17.04 4.91 3.32
N SER A 257 18.35 4.64 3.27
CA SER A 257 19.38 5.52 3.84
C SER A 257 19.49 6.88 3.15
N GLY A 258 19.12 6.98 1.86
CA GLY A 258 19.07 8.23 1.10
C GLY A 258 17.82 9.09 1.35
N GLY A 259 17.03 8.78 2.38
CA GLY A 259 15.81 9.53 2.72
C GLY A 259 14.63 9.31 1.79
N THR A 260 14.80 8.42 0.80
CA THR A 260 13.73 7.99 -0.10
C THR A 260 12.92 6.88 0.52
N VAL A 261 11.59 6.95 0.38
CA VAL A 261 10.67 5.86 0.65
C VAL A 261 10.23 5.25 -0.68
N THR A 262 10.28 3.93 -0.78
CA THR A 262 9.83 3.20 -1.97
C THR A 262 8.71 2.24 -1.62
N MET A 263 7.71 2.16 -2.49
CA MET A 263 6.57 1.26 -2.35
C MET A 263 6.64 0.12 -3.37
N TRP A 264 6.42 -1.11 -2.94
CA TRP A 264 6.65 -2.32 -3.73
C TRP A 264 5.42 -3.21 -3.77
N LYS A 265 5.26 -3.90 -4.90
CA LYS A 265 4.36 -5.04 -5.06
C LYS A 265 5.12 -6.27 -5.54
N PRO A 266 4.67 -7.50 -5.25
CA PRO A 266 5.39 -8.72 -5.61
C PRO A 266 5.62 -8.89 -7.12
N THR A 267 4.65 -8.51 -7.95
CA THR A 267 4.72 -8.69 -9.42
C THR A 267 5.69 -7.74 -10.11
N SER A 268 6.00 -6.59 -9.52
CA SER A 268 6.79 -5.54 -10.18
C SER A 268 8.21 -5.52 -9.69
N SER A 269 9.17 -5.69 -10.62
CA SER A 269 10.60 -5.51 -10.34
C SER A 269 10.99 -4.04 -10.12
N ALA A 270 10.15 -3.09 -10.54
CA ALA A 270 10.32 -1.67 -10.28
C ALA A 270 9.40 -1.20 -9.14
N PRO A 271 9.81 -0.20 -8.34
CA PRO A 271 8.95 0.34 -7.29
C PRO A 271 7.73 1.02 -7.90
N LEU A 272 6.57 0.85 -7.28
CA LEU A 272 5.33 1.51 -7.66
C LEU A 272 5.42 3.03 -7.48
N VAL A 273 6.02 3.43 -6.36
CA VAL A 273 6.21 4.84 -6.00
C VAL A 273 7.59 4.99 -5.39
N LYS A 274 8.29 6.07 -5.76
CA LYS A 274 9.53 6.51 -5.14
C LYS A 274 9.35 7.96 -4.69
N MET A 275 9.34 8.18 -3.39
CA MET A 275 9.17 9.51 -2.78
C MET A 275 10.45 9.91 -2.06
N LEU A 276 10.88 11.16 -2.24
CA LEU A 276 11.94 11.75 -1.43
C LEU A 276 11.31 12.38 -0.19
N CYS A 277 11.38 11.67 0.94
CA CYS A 277 10.72 12.14 2.16
C CYS A 277 11.64 13.04 2.99
N HIS A 278 12.90 12.66 3.12
CA HIS A 278 13.92 13.34 3.91
C HIS A 278 15.21 13.48 3.10
N HIS A 279 16.10 14.39 3.45
CA HIS A 279 17.47 14.48 2.92
C HIS A 279 18.43 13.47 3.58
N GLY A 280 18.14 13.04 4.82
CA GLY A 280 18.86 11.99 5.53
C GLY A 280 18.11 10.65 5.61
N PRO A 281 18.72 9.62 6.24
CA PRO A 281 18.11 8.30 6.39
C PRO A 281 16.72 8.33 7.01
N VAL A 282 15.81 7.55 6.44
CA VAL A 282 14.49 7.30 7.05
C VAL A 282 14.69 6.40 8.27
N SER A 283 14.28 6.87 9.44
CA SER A 283 14.41 6.15 10.70
C SER A 283 13.19 5.29 11.03
N ALA A 284 11.99 5.75 10.64
CA ALA A 284 10.74 5.04 10.89
C ALA A 284 9.68 5.39 9.85
N LEU A 285 8.73 4.48 9.66
CA LEU A 285 7.60 4.62 8.75
C LEU A 285 6.38 3.93 9.35
N ALA A 286 5.22 4.57 9.28
CA ALA A 286 3.95 4.00 9.72
C ALA A 286 2.84 4.35 8.74
N PHE A 287 1.90 3.43 8.55
CA PHE A 287 0.71 3.62 7.73
C PHE A 287 -0.52 3.76 8.59
N HIS A 288 -1.38 4.72 8.24
CA HIS A 288 -2.68 4.81 8.86
C HIS A 288 -3.56 3.64 8.38
N PRO A 289 -4.37 3.00 9.26
CA PRO A 289 -5.28 1.91 8.90
C PRO A 289 -6.17 2.18 7.69
N ASN A 290 -6.74 3.39 7.60
CA ASN A 290 -7.52 3.87 6.45
C ASN A 290 -6.76 3.91 5.10
N GLY A 291 -5.44 3.71 5.07
CA GLY A 291 -4.63 3.63 3.86
C GLY A 291 -4.41 4.95 3.11
N ARG A 292 -4.86 6.08 3.67
CA ARG A 292 -4.76 7.41 3.05
C ARG A 292 -3.57 8.22 3.56
N LEU A 293 -3.10 7.93 4.77
CA LEU A 293 -2.06 8.69 5.45
C LEU A 293 -0.84 7.80 5.70
N MET A 294 0.33 8.43 5.62
CA MET A 294 1.61 7.80 5.98
C MET A 294 2.45 8.78 6.80
N ALA A 295 3.01 8.31 7.89
CA ALA A 295 3.98 9.05 8.70
C ALA A 295 5.38 8.55 8.40
N THR A 296 6.32 9.49 8.29
CA THR A 296 7.74 9.18 8.06
C THR A 296 8.59 10.01 9.01
N ALA A 297 9.59 9.39 9.62
CA ALA A 297 10.60 10.08 10.42
C ALA A 297 11.98 9.96 9.77
N GLY A 298 12.76 11.02 9.86
CA GLY A 298 14.12 11.06 9.35
C GLY A 298 15.14 11.45 10.42
N LYS A 299 16.42 11.25 10.09
CA LYS A 299 17.55 11.70 10.92
C LYS A 299 17.64 13.23 11.08
N GLU A 300 16.96 13.99 10.22
CA GLU A 300 16.81 15.45 10.29
C GLU A 300 15.97 15.96 11.46
N ARG A 301 15.46 15.07 12.32
CA ARG A 301 14.59 15.45 13.45
C ARG A 301 13.31 16.13 12.98
N LYS A 302 12.77 15.65 11.86
CA LYS A 302 11.46 16.01 11.33
C LYS A 302 10.64 14.75 11.12
N ILE A 303 9.39 14.82 11.51
CA ILE A 303 8.35 13.83 11.21
C ILE A 303 7.45 14.47 10.16
N LYS A 304 7.25 13.80 9.03
CA LYS A 304 6.38 14.29 7.95
C LYS A 304 5.19 13.36 7.78
N LEU A 305 4.00 13.95 7.72
CA LEU A 305 2.75 13.30 7.37
C LEU A 305 2.46 13.50 5.89
N TRP A 306 2.10 12.42 5.22
CA TRP A 306 1.89 12.37 3.78
C TRP A 306 0.47 11.92 3.47
N ASP A 307 -0.17 12.59 2.52
CA ASP A 307 -1.37 12.07 1.84
C ASP A 307 -0.93 11.13 0.73
N LEU A 308 -1.32 9.86 0.81
CA LEU A 308 -0.98 8.82 -0.17
C LEU A 308 -1.78 8.91 -1.46
N ARG A 309 -2.90 9.67 -1.50
CA ARG A 309 -3.69 9.85 -2.72
C ARG A 309 -3.01 10.83 -3.68
N LYS A 310 -2.47 11.91 -3.11
CA LYS A 310 -1.78 12.98 -3.85
C LYS A 310 -0.25 12.86 -3.81
N PHE A 311 0.27 12.09 -2.85
CA PHE A 311 1.70 12.01 -2.51
C PHE A 311 2.30 13.37 -2.10
N GLU A 312 1.52 14.17 -1.38
CA GLU A 312 1.90 15.49 -0.89
C GLU A 312 2.12 15.49 0.63
N VAL A 313 2.96 16.40 1.11
CA VAL A 313 3.18 16.60 2.55
C VAL A 313 2.01 17.40 3.11
N LEU A 314 1.29 16.82 4.07
CA LEU A 314 0.22 17.50 4.79
C LEU A 314 0.78 18.37 5.91
N GLN A 315 1.66 17.78 6.72
CA GLN A 315 2.20 18.43 7.91
C GLN A 315 3.64 18.01 8.16
N THR A 316 4.46 18.95 8.62
CA THR A 316 5.81 18.68 9.12
C THR A 316 5.87 19.00 10.61
N LEU A 317 6.16 18.00 11.42
CA LEU A 317 6.26 18.07 12.86
C LEU A 317 7.73 18.05 13.29
N PRO A 318 8.17 18.97 14.17
CA PRO A 318 9.52 18.93 14.72
C PRO A 318 9.63 17.77 15.73
N GLY A 319 10.68 16.95 15.60
CA GLY A 319 10.90 15.80 16.47
C GLY A 319 11.70 14.69 15.79
N HIS A 320 12.46 13.93 16.58
CA HIS A 320 13.20 12.79 16.09
C HIS A 320 12.52 11.50 16.55
N ALA A 321 11.98 10.69 15.64
CA ALA A 321 11.42 9.39 16.02
C ALA A 321 12.28 8.26 15.46
N LYS A 322 12.63 7.31 16.33
CA LYS A 322 13.27 6.04 15.96
C LYS A 322 12.25 5.01 15.54
N THR A 323 11.04 5.06 16.10
CA THR A 323 9.92 4.18 15.76
C THR A 323 8.64 4.98 15.70
N LEU A 324 7.74 4.55 14.81
CA LEU A 324 6.42 5.16 14.60
C LEU A 324 5.41 4.03 14.47
N ASP A 325 4.21 4.25 14.99
CA ASP A 325 3.07 3.36 14.73
C ASP A 325 1.75 4.14 14.77
N PHE A 326 0.76 3.67 14.01
CA PHE A 326 -0.59 4.25 14.01
C PHE A 326 -1.56 3.30 14.71
N SER A 327 -2.42 3.86 15.56
CA SER A 327 -3.51 3.11 16.17
C SER A 327 -4.68 2.95 15.17
N GLN A 328 -5.62 2.05 15.49
CA GLN A 328 -6.82 1.81 14.69
C GLN A 328 -7.65 3.08 14.48
N LYS A 329 -7.76 3.93 15.52
CA LYS A 329 -8.44 5.24 15.48
C LYS A 329 -7.62 6.37 14.86
N GLY A 330 -6.36 6.12 14.50
CA GLY A 330 -5.51 7.09 13.82
C GLY A 330 -4.63 7.95 14.73
N LEU A 331 -4.46 7.57 16.01
CA LEU A 331 -3.41 8.15 16.87
C LEU A 331 -2.03 7.74 16.36
N LEU A 332 -1.07 8.66 16.41
CA LEU A 332 0.31 8.41 15.98
C LEU A 332 1.25 8.38 17.19
N ALA A 333 1.86 7.23 17.46
CA ALA A 333 2.88 7.09 18.49
C ALA A 333 4.28 7.33 17.89
N CYS A 334 5.11 8.08 18.60
CA CYS A 334 6.47 8.45 18.22
C CYS A 334 7.45 8.11 19.34
N GLY A 335 8.40 7.21 19.07
CA GLY A 335 9.40 6.77 20.03
C GLY A 335 10.74 7.49 19.85
N THR A 336 11.17 8.23 20.86
CA THR A 336 12.40 9.04 20.85
C THR A 336 13.28 8.69 22.05
N GLY A 337 14.28 7.81 21.86
CA GLY A 337 15.16 7.43 22.97
C GLY A 337 14.38 6.79 24.12
N SER A 338 14.19 7.51 25.24
CA SER A 338 13.39 7.08 26.40
C SER A 338 12.01 7.75 26.48
N PHE A 339 11.66 8.55 25.47
CA PHE A 339 10.44 9.35 25.46
C PHE A 339 9.47 8.84 24.40
N VAL A 340 8.21 8.70 24.77
CA VAL A 340 7.10 8.39 23.86
C VAL A 340 6.22 9.62 23.76
N GLN A 341 5.96 10.03 22.53
CA GLN A 341 5.03 11.11 22.23
C GLN A 341 3.88 10.56 21.40
N VAL A 342 2.65 10.82 21.81
CA VAL A 342 1.44 10.42 21.11
C VAL A 342 0.80 11.66 20.54
N LEU A 343 0.41 11.57 19.28
CA LEU A 343 -0.18 12.67 18.52
C LEU A 343 -1.59 12.29 18.08
N SER A 344 -2.53 13.22 18.18
CA SER A 344 -3.91 13.06 17.75
C SER A 344 -4.31 14.16 16.76
N ASP A 345 -5.26 13.84 15.89
CA ASP A 345 -6.00 14.82 15.11
C ASP A 345 -7.37 15.04 15.78
N PHE A 346 -7.51 16.15 16.52
CA PHE A 346 -8.77 16.48 17.20
C PHE A 346 -9.83 17.05 16.24
N SER A 347 -9.42 17.53 15.07
CA SER A 347 -10.28 18.31 14.18
C SER A 347 -10.76 17.50 12.96
N GLY A 348 -10.21 16.32 12.73
CA GLY A 348 -10.43 15.55 11.49
C GLY A 348 -9.85 16.22 10.24
N THR A 349 -9.08 17.30 10.42
CA THR A 349 -8.43 18.08 9.35
C THR A 349 -7.03 17.57 9.01
N GLN A 350 -6.65 16.44 9.61
CA GLN A 350 -5.33 15.80 9.49
C GLN A 350 -4.20 16.67 10.06
N ASN A 351 -4.55 17.54 11.01
CA ASN A 351 -3.61 18.37 11.76
C ASN A 351 -3.31 17.72 13.10
N TYR A 352 -2.18 17.01 13.14
CA TYR A 352 -1.75 16.29 14.32
C TYR A 352 -1.14 17.26 15.33
N SER A 353 -1.61 17.13 16.57
CA SER A 353 -1.13 17.87 17.73
C SER A 353 -0.84 16.91 18.89
N ARG A 354 -0.23 17.41 19.97
CA ARG A 354 0.21 16.54 21.07
C ARG A 354 -1.00 16.05 21.86
N TYR A 355 -1.15 14.74 21.95
CA TYR A 355 -2.18 14.09 22.76
C TYR A 355 -1.63 13.76 24.14
N MET A 356 -0.57 12.96 24.19
CA MET A 356 0.02 12.48 25.43
C MET A 356 1.54 12.41 25.32
N ASN A 357 2.24 12.63 26.43
CA ASN A 357 3.67 12.41 26.53
C ASN A 357 3.95 11.42 27.67
N HIS A 358 4.84 10.47 27.43
CA HIS A 358 5.29 9.55 28.45
C HIS A 358 6.81 9.48 28.43
N SER A 359 7.43 9.64 29.60
CA SER A 359 8.87 9.48 29.77
C SER A 359 9.13 8.19 30.55
N MET A 360 9.87 7.28 29.95
CA MET A 360 10.36 6.08 30.62
C MET A 360 11.49 6.44 31.61
N VAL A 361 11.87 5.47 32.43
CA VAL A 361 13.03 5.54 33.32
C VAL A 361 14.29 5.88 32.52
N LYS A 362 15.12 6.79 33.05
CA LYS A 362 16.36 7.23 32.40
C LYS A 362 17.26 6.04 32.11
N GLY A 363 17.67 5.90 30.84
CA GLY A 363 18.52 4.80 30.36
C GLY A 363 17.79 3.78 29.50
N TYR A 364 16.45 3.69 29.57
CA TYR A 364 15.69 2.76 28.76
C TYR A 364 15.59 3.30 27.34
N LYS A 365 16.20 2.61 26.37
CA LYS A 365 16.12 3.01 24.95
C LYS A 365 15.05 2.19 24.25
N ILE A 366 14.06 2.88 23.68
CA ILE A 366 12.98 2.28 22.90
C ILE A 366 13.55 1.68 21.62
N SER A 367 13.13 0.45 21.33
CA SER A 367 13.45 -0.32 20.13
C SER A 367 12.25 -0.52 19.24
N ASN A 368 11.06 -0.79 19.80
CA ASN A 368 9.81 -0.93 19.04
C ASN A 368 8.64 -0.23 19.75
N LEU A 369 7.66 0.23 18.97
CA LEU A 369 6.36 0.71 19.45
C LEU A 369 5.28 0.02 18.61
N LEU A 370 4.25 -0.51 19.26
CA LEU A 370 3.12 -1.12 18.57
C LEU A 370 1.84 -0.92 19.39
N PHE A 371 0.79 -0.40 18.77
CA PHE A 371 -0.53 -0.35 19.40
C PHE A 371 -1.14 -1.75 19.47
N ARG A 372 -1.79 -2.03 20.60
CA ARG A 372 -2.55 -3.27 20.74
C ARG A 372 -3.88 -3.13 19.97
N PRO A 373 -4.23 -4.06 19.08
CA PRO A 373 -5.53 -4.04 18.42
C PRO A 373 -6.68 -4.16 19.43
N TYR A 374 -7.75 -3.39 19.22
CA TYR A 374 -9.02 -3.41 19.97
C TYR A 374 -8.96 -3.03 21.45
N GLU A 375 -7.80 -2.61 21.96
CA GLU A 375 -7.65 -2.13 23.34
C GLU A 375 -6.87 -0.81 23.38
N ASP A 376 -7.12 -0.02 24.42
CA ASP A 376 -6.53 1.31 24.61
C ASP A 376 -5.11 1.24 25.20
N VAL A 377 -4.22 0.50 24.53
CA VAL A 377 -2.90 0.11 25.03
C VAL A 377 -1.82 0.27 23.97
N LEU A 378 -0.65 0.77 24.39
CA LEU A 378 0.57 0.80 23.58
C LEU A 378 1.65 -0.08 24.19
N GLY A 379 2.09 -1.07 23.40
CA GLY A 379 3.25 -1.89 23.70
C GLY A 379 4.54 -1.18 23.31
N ILE A 380 5.51 -1.17 24.23
CA ILE A 380 6.81 -0.54 24.07
C ILE A 380 7.88 -1.62 24.28
N GLY A 381 8.60 -1.96 23.21
CA GLY A 381 9.83 -2.74 23.32
C GLY A 381 10.99 -1.82 23.63
N HIS A 382 11.77 -2.13 24.67
CA HIS A 382 12.91 -1.31 25.06
C HIS A 382 14.15 -2.14 25.42
N SER A 383 15.24 -1.44 25.77
CA SER A 383 16.53 -2.05 26.12
C SER A 383 16.56 -2.80 27.44
N MET A 384 15.51 -2.76 28.25
CA MET A 384 15.46 -3.48 29.53
C MET A 384 14.35 -4.54 29.57
N GLY A 385 13.72 -4.87 28.45
CA GLY A 385 12.49 -5.65 28.42
C GLY A 385 11.40 -4.96 27.61
N TRP A 386 10.16 -5.02 28.08
CA TRP A 386 9.03 -4.39 27.40
C TRP A 386 8.00 -3.90 28.42
N SER A 387 7.32 -2.82 28.06
CA SER A 387 6.34 -2.16 28.91
C SER A 387 5.06 -1.89 28.13
N SER A 388 3.93 -1.93 28.80
CA SER A 388 2.60 -1.64 28.28
C SER A 388 2.06 -0.40 28.98
N ILE A 389 1.67 0.61 28.21
CA ILE A 389 1.10 1.87 28.73
C ILE A 389 -0.33 2.07 28.23
N LEU A 390 -1.14 2.80 29.01
CA LEU A 390 -2.52 3.10 28.66
C LEU A 390 -2.59 4.34 27.78
N ILE A 391 -3.30 4.23 26.67
CA ILE A 391 -3.58 5.35 25.77
C ILE A 391 -5.08 5.33 25.47
N PRO A 392 -5.88 6.09 26.24
CA PRO A 392 -7.30 6.23 25.96
C PRO A 392 -7.53 6.64 24.51
N GLY A 393 -8.52 6.03 23.86
CA GLY A 393 -8.89 6.36 22.48
C GLY A 393 -7.93 5.86 21.41
N SER A 394 -7.09 4.86 21.70
CA SER A 394 -6.21 4.24 20.70
C SER A 394 -6.84 3.03 19.99
N GLY A 395 -7.58 2.19 20.70
CA GLY A 395 -8.23 1.00 20.17
C GLY A 395 -9.61 1.28 19.55
N GLU A 396 -9.97 0.47 18.55
CA GLU A 396 -11.34 0.42 18.05
C GLU A 396 -12.22 -0.36 19.04
N PRO A 397 -13.23 0.28 19.68
CA PRO A 397 -14.02 -0.36 20.73
C PRO A 397 -14.96 -1.44 20.19
N ASN A 398 -15.44 -1.24 18.96
CA ASN A 398 -16.40 -2.11 18.31
C ASN A 398 -15.68 -2.90 17.22
N PHE A 399 -15.29 -4.13 17.54
CA PHE A 399 -14.64 -5.03 16.59
C PHE A 399 -15.67 -5.80 15.76
N ASP A 400 -15.33 -6.09 14.51
CA ASP A 400 -16.08 -7.03 13.69
C ASP A 400 -15.62 -8.46 14.02
N SER A 401 -16.53 -9.25 14.58
CA SER A 401 -16.27 -10.63 15.02
C SER A 401 -15.88 -11.56 13.87
N TRP A 402 -16.29 -11.27 12.64
CA TRP A 402 -15.89 -12.05 11.45
C TRP A 402 -14.46 -11.74 11.01
N VAL A 403 -14.00 -10.50 11.17
CA VAL A 403 -12.65 -10.08 10.77
C VAL A 403 -11.63 -10.47 11.83
N ALA A 404 -11.82 -10.01 13.06
CA ALA A 404 -10.97 -10.37 14.18
C ALA A 404 -11.73 -10.26 15.49
N ASN A 405 -11.92 -11.40 16.14
CA ASN A 405 -12.56 -11.50 17.43
C ASN A 405 -11.49 -11.66 18.53
N PRO A 406 -11.36 -10.71 19.48
CA PRO A 406 -10.50 -10.85 20.65
C PRO A 406 -10.87 -12.02 21.58
N PHE A 407 -12.11 -12.52 21.47
CA PHE A 407 -12.66 -13.59 22.30
C PHE A 407 -12.95 -14.87 21.48
N GLU A 408 -12.19 -15.11 20.43
CA GLU A 408 -12.41 -16.27 19.56
C GLU A 408 -12.26 -17.60 20.32
N THR A 409 -13.20 -18.51 20.08
CA THR A 409 -13.09 -19.89 20.56
C THR A 409 -12.18 -20.72 19.64
N ARG A 410 -11.69 -21.86 20.12
CA ARG A 410 -10.87 -22.78 19.29
C ARG A 410 -11.59 -23.22 18.00
N LYS A 411 -12.92 -23.39 18.04
CA LYS A 411 -13.73 -23.76 16.87
C LYS A 411 -13.81 -22.61 15.87
N GLN A 412 -14.21 -21.42 16.34
CA GLN A 412 -14.28 -20.22 15.51
C GLN A 412 -12.93 -19.89 14.86
N ARG A 413 -11.82 -20.05 15.60
CA ARG A 413 -10.47 -19.87 15.05
C ARG A 413 -10.20 -20.84 13.90
N GLY A 414 -10.53 -22.13 14.06
CA GLY A 414 -10.34 -23.13 13.01
C GLY A 414 -11.17 -22.83 11.76
N GLU A 415 -12.44 -22.44 11.93
CA GLU A 415 -13.31 -22.02 10.83
C GLU A 415 -12.77 -20.76 10.13
N LYS A 416 -12.35 -19.76 10.91
CA LYS A 416 -11.77 -18.51 10.41
C LYS A 416 -10.48 -18.75 9.62
N GLU A 417 -9.58 -19.61 10.11
CA GLU A 417 -8.34 -19.95 9.39
C GLU A 417 -8.65 -20.60 8.04
N VAL A 418 -9.63 -21.51 8.00
CA VAL A 418 -10.11 -22.13 6.77
C VAL A 418 -10.73 -21.08 5.82
N HIS A 419 -11.59 -20.19 6.34
CA HIS A 419 -12.18 -19.11 5.55
C HIS A 419 -11.13 -18.16 4.97
N LEU A 420 -10.16 -17.74 5.79
CA LEU A 420 -9.05 -16.89 5.33
C LEU A 420 -8.23 -17.57 4.24
N LEU A 421 -8.03 -18.88 4.32
CA LEU A 421 -7.31 -19.64 3.31
C LEU A 421 -8.10 -19.80 2.01
N LEU A 422 -9.42 -20.00 2.09
CA LEU A 422 -10.31 -20.09 0.93
C LEU A 422 -10.46 -18.72 0.23
N ASP A 423 -10.57 -17.65 1.00
CA ASP A 423 -10.72 -16.27 0.52
C ASP A 423 -9.37 -15.59 0.26
N LYS A 424 -8.27 -16.35 0.28
CA LYS A 424 -6.91 -15.86 0.05
C LYS A 424 -6.82 -15.11 -1.27
N LEU A 425 -6.37 -13.86 -1.20
CA LEU A 425 -6.18 -13.02 -2.37
C LEU A 425 -4.86 -13.37 -3.07
N PRO A 426 -4.84 -13.48 -4.41
CA PRO A 426 -3.61 -13.76 -5.14
C PRO A 426 -2.66 -12.55 -5.10
N PRO A 427 -1.33 -12.73 -5.13
CA PRO A 427 -0.35 -11.64 -5.03
C PRO A 427 -0.49 -10.54 -6.10
N GLU A 428 -1.11 -10.87 -7.23
CA GLU A 428 -1.34 -9.98 -8.37
C GLU A 428 -2.37 -8.87 -8.09
N THR A 429 -3.25 -9.04 -7.10
CA THR A 429 -4.26 -8.04 -6.73
C THR A 429 -3.67 -6.84 -5.99
N ILE A 430 -2.42 -6.93 -5.52
CA ILE A 430 -1.74 -5.86 -4.80
C ILE A 430 -1.47 -4.67 -5.73
N MET A 431 -2.09 -3.54 -5.40
CA MET A 431 -1.98 -2.29 -6.16
C MET A 431 -2.17 -1.07 -5.25
N LEU A 432 -1.80 0.12 -5.71
CA LEU A 432 -1.93 1.35 -4.90
C LEU A 432 -3.39 1.64 -4.50
N ASP A 433 -4.32 1.48 -5.44
CA ASP A 433 -5.75 1.68 -5.23
C ASP A 433 -6.52 0.36 -5.43
N PRO A 434 -6.92 -0.34 -4.36
CA PRO A 434 -7.65 -1.62 -4.46
C PRO A 434 -8.99 -1.51 -5.18
N THR A 435 -9.63 -0.34 -5.14
CA THR A 435 -10.93 -0.08 -5.79
C THR A 435 -10.89 -0.13 -7.32
N LYS A 436 -9.69 -0.16 -7.91
CA LYS A 436 -9.53 -0.30 -9.37
C LYS A 436 -9.70 -1.74 -9.85
N ILE A 437 -9.72 -2.72 -8.94
CA ILE A 437 -10.02 -4.11 -9.30
C ILE A 437 -11.44 -4.18 -9.87
N GLY A 438 -11.60 -4.78 -11.04
CA GLY A 438 -12.87 -4.84 -11.77
C GLY A 438 -13.18 -3.63 -12.65
N THR A 439 -12.37 -2.57 -12.60
CA THR A 439 -12.49 -1.46 -13.56
C THR A 439 -11.98 -1.89 -14.94
N VAL A 440 -12.62 -1.36 -15.98
CA VAL A 440 -12.17 -1.58 -17.36
C VAL A 440 -10.92 -0.73 -17.58
N LYS A 441 -9.85 -1.33 -18.11
CA LYS A 441 -8.70 -0.57 -18.59
C LYS A 441 -9.24 0.44 -19.59
N THR A 442 -9.08 1.74 -19.31
CA THR A 442 -9.28 2.74 -20.34
C THR A 442 -8.39 2.31 -21.50
N ALA A 443 -9.01 2.00 -22.63
CA ALA A 443 -8.24 1.76 -23.83
C ALA A 443 -7.34 2.99 -23.95
N ARG A 444 -6.00 2.81 -23.90
CA ARG A 444 -5.12 3.85 -24.43
C ARG A 444 -5.76 4.19 -25.76
N LYS A 445 -6.18 5.44 -25.98
CA LYS A 445 -6.72 5.93 -27.25
C LYS A 445 -5.68 5.67 -28.35
N LYS A 446 -5.59 4.43 -28.79
CA LYS A 446 -5.63 4.06 -30.18
C LYS A 446 -7.10 3.76 -30.34
N GLU A 447 -7.88 4.80 -30.64
CA GLU A 447 -9.08 4.59 -31.42
C GLU A 447 -8.64 3.62 -32.53
N LYS A 448 -9.08 2.37 -32.47
CA LYS A 448 -9.18 1.61 -33.70
C LYS A 448 -10.30 2.35 -34.41
N SER A 449 -9.92 3.39 -35.15
CA SER A 449 -10.85 4.12 -36.00
C SER A 449 -11.63 3.05 -36.74
N THR A 450 -12.95 3.13 -36.64
CA THR A 450 -13.82 2.28 -37.43
C THR A 450 -13.43 2.43 -38.90
N LYS A 451 -13.63 1.42 -39.76
CA LYS A 451 -13.24 1.51 -41.18
C LYS A 451 -13.69 2.83 -41.84
N LYS A 452 -14.84 3.35 -41.44
CA LYS A 452 -15.41 4.63 -41.88
C LYS A 452 -14.63 5.87 -41.39
N GLU A 453 -14.09 5.84 -40.17
CA GLU A 453 -13.20 6.88 -39.66
C GLU A 453 -11.81 6.81 -40.31
N ILE A 454 -11.31 5.61 -40.65
CA ILE A 454 -10.05 5.45 -41.42
C ILE A 454 -10.22 5.98 -42.85
N GLU A 455 -11.35 5.70 -43.50
CA GLU A 455 -11.67 6.21 -44.84
C GLU A 455 -11.88 7.73 -44.82
N ALA A 456 -12.57 8.27 -43.80
CA ALA A 456 -12.73 9.71 -43.62
C ALA A 456 -11.41 10.41 -43.24
N GLU A 457 -10.53 9.77 -42.47
CA GLU A 457 -9.17 10.27 -42.21
C GLU A 457 -8.29 10.16 -43.47
N MET A 458 -8.49 9.16 -44.33
CA MET A 458 -7.81 9.07 -45.63
C MET A 458 -8.29 10.15 -46.61
N GLU A 459 -9.59 10.44 -46.68
CA GLU A 459 -10.13 11.56 -47.46
C GLU A 459 -9.71 12.92 -46.89
N ALA A 460 -9.77 13.10 -45.57
CA ALA A 460 -9.32 14.32 -44.90
C ALA A 460 -7.80 14.52 -44.98
N THR A 461 -6.99 13.46 -45.03
CA THR A 461 -5.54 13.57 -45.29
C THR A 461 -5.24 13.86 -46.76
N VAL A 462 -6.05 13.37 -47.70
CA VAL A 462 -5.97 13.74 -49.13
C VAL A 462 -6.39 15.20 -49.34
N GLU A 463 -7.39 15.70 -48.63
CA GLU A 463 -7.80 17.10 -48.64
C GLU A 463 -6.81 18.03 -47.91
N ALA A 464 -6.25 17.62 -46.77
CA ALA A 464 -5.20 18.38 -46.06
C ALA A 464 -3.84 18.39 -46.80
N VAL A 465 -3.62 17.48 -47.75
CA VAL A 465 -2.47 17.52 -48.68
C VAL A 465 -2.75 18.42 -49.88
N LYS A 466 -4.02 18.57 -50.31
CA LYS A 466 -4.45 19.50 -51.37
C LYS A 466 -4.54 20.95 -50.88
N GLU A 467 -5.03 21.18 -49.67
CA GLU A 467 -5.05 22.47 -49.01
C GLU A 467 -3.81 22.61 -48.12
N GLY A 468 -2.76 23.22 -48.66
CA GLY A 468 -1.49 23.43 -47.96
C GLY A 468 -1.68 23.92 -46.52
N ILE A 469 -1.29 23.05 -45.58
CA ILE A 469 -1.27 23.25 -44.13
C ILE A 469 -1.06 24.72 -43.76
N ASN A 470 -2.11 25.35 -43.23
CA ASN A 470 -2.05 26.70 -42.70
C ASN A 470 -1.20 26.70 -41.42
N MET A 471 0.11 26.86 -41.59
CA MET A 471 1.09 26.91 -40.51
C MET A 471 0.93 28.23 -39.76
N LYS A 472 0.37 28.20 -38.54
CA LYS A 472 0.49 29.32 -37.59
C LYS A 472 1.97 29.63 -37.37
N LYS A 473 2.48 30.66 -38.05
CA LYS A 473 3.80 31.27 -37.78
C LYS A 473 3.68 32.01 -36.46
N LYS A 474 4.04 31.37 -35.35
CA LYS A 474 4.64 32.02 -34.17
C LYS A 474 5.14 30.98 -33.17
N THR A 475 6.40 30.59 -33.37
CA THR A 475 7.40 30.36 -32.31
C THR A 475 8.76 30.19 -33.00
N LYS A 476 9.65 31.17 -32.80
CA LYS A 476 11.06 31.11 -33.22
C LYS A 476 11.78 30.11 -32.29
N GLY A 477 12.55 29.18 -32.84
CA GLY A 477 13.51 28.41 -32.05
C GLY A 477 13.69 26.94 -32.41
N ARG A 478 14.82 26.41 -31.96
CA ARG A 478 15.39 25.05 -32.14
C ARG A 478 14.47 23.89 -31.74
N SER A 479 13.33 24.17 -31.11
CA SER A 479 12.35 23.22 -30.56
C SER A 479 11.13 22.93 -31.45
N LYS A 480 11.10 23.39 -32.73
CA LYS A 480 10.00 23.10 -33.66
C LYS A 480 9.68 21.58 -33.71
N PRO A 481 8.43 21.17 -33.44
CA PRO A 481 8.01 19.77 -33.52
C PRO A 481 8.36 19.12 -34.86
N SER A 482 8.22 19.87 -35.96
CA SER A 482 8.56 19.44 -37.31
C SER A 482 10.05 19.11 -37.51
N LYS A 483 10.97 19.86 -36.88
CA LYS A 483 12.41 19.57 -36.94
C LYS A 483 12.78 18.34 -36.09
N LYS A 484 12.14 18.14 -34.92
CA LYS A 484 12.33 16.91 -34.13
C LYS A 484 11.81 15.68 -34.87
N LEU A 485 10.68 15.81 -35.57
CA LEU A 485 10.08 14.74 -36.36
C LEU A 485 10.95 14.38 -37.58
N LYS A 486 11.44 15.40 -38.33
CA LYS A 486 12.42 15.21 -39.41
C LYS A 486 13.68 14.49 -38.93
N LYS A 487 14.23 14.90 -37.78
CA LYS A 487 15.44 14.27 -37.22
C LYS A 487 15.20 12.80 -36.81
N ARG A 488 14.03 12.48 -36.26
CA ARG A 488 13.62 11.08 -36.00
C ARG A 488 13.46 10.28 -37.30
N GLN A 489 12.82 10.85 -38.32
CA GLN A 489 12.64 10.22 -39.62
C GLN A 489 13.98 9.98 -40.34
N GLU A 490 14.92 10.91 -40.28
CA GLU A 490 16.28 10.76 -40.81
C GLU A 490 17.06 9.64 -40.09
N ILE A 491 16.96 9.55 -38.76
CA ILE A 491 17.59 8.47 -37.99
C ILE A 491 16.99 7.11 -38.38
N ILE A 492 15.66 7.03 -38.53
CA ILE A 492 14.96 5.81 -38.96
C ILE A 492 15.35 5.45 -40.40
N ALA A 493 15.42 6.42 -41.31
CA ALA A 493 15.83 6.19 -42.70
C ALA A 493 17.28 5.73 -42.79
N LYS A 494 18.18 6.32 -41.99
CA LYS A 494 19.59 5.92 -41.92
C LYS A 494 19.76 4.51 -41.34
N ALA A 495 18.94 4.13 -40.36
CA ALA A 495 18.92 2.78 -39.81
C ALA A 495 18.32 1.74 -40.78
N LYS A 496 17.35 2.12 -41.62
CA LYS A 496 16.73 1.25 -42.63
C LYS A 496 17.55 1.11 -43.92
N ARG A 497 18.43 2.07 -44.21
CA ARG A 497 19.27 2.14 -45.42
C ARG A 497 20.07 0.85 -45.71
N PRO A 498 20.83 0.27 -44.76
CA PRO A 498 21.59 -0.96 -45.02
C PRO A 498 20.69 -2.17 -45.30
N PHE A 499 19.50 -2.22 -44.71
CA PHE A 499 18.53 -3.31 -44.94
C PHE A 499 17.89 -3.21 -46.35
N LEU A 500 17.61 -1.98 -46.79
CA LEU A 500 17.14 -1.70 -48.15
C LEU A 500 18.22 -1.97 -49.20
N GLU A 501 19.49 -1.65 -48.90
CA GLU A 501 20.63 -1.96 -49.77
C GLU A 501 20.87 -3.47 -49.90
N GLN A 502 20.69 -4.24 -48.83
CA GLN A 502 20.72 -5.71 -48.88
C GLN A 502 19.57 -6.28 -49.71
N GLN A 503 18.32 -5.82 -49.51
CA GLN A 503 17.19 -6.26 -50.34
C GLN A 503 17.35 -5.89 -51.82
N MET A 504 17.91 -4.70 -52.10
CA MET A 504 18.23 -4.27 -53.46
C MET A 504 19.34 -5.13 -54.08
N HIS A 505 20.34 -5.53 -53.29
CA HIS A 505 21.42 -6.39 -53.76
C HIS A 505 20.91 -7.81 -54.05
N ASP A 506 20.07 -8.37 -53.19
CA ASP A 506 19.41 -9.67 -53.38
C ASP A 506 18.47 -9.63 -54.59
N GLY A 507 17.71 -8.54 -54.76
CA GLY A 507 16.88 -8.28 -55.93
C GLY A 507 17.68 -8.12 -57.23
N GLN A 508 18.87 -7.51 -57.18
CA GLN A 508 19.76 -7.45 -58.34
C GLN A 508 20.39 -8.81 -58.66
N LEU A 509 20.62 -9.66 -57.67
CA LEU A 509 21.10 -11.03 -57.89
C LEU A 509 20.01 -11.92 -58.51
N THR A 510 18.74 -11.73 -58.14
CA THR A 510 17.61 -12.41 -58.81
C THR A 510 17.39 -11.89 -60.22
N ILE A 511 17.48 -10.58 -60.45
CA ILE A 511 17.39 -9.99 -61.80
C ILE A 511 18.60 -10.37 -62.67
N LYS A 512 19.82 -10.46 -62.11
CA LYS A 512 20.99 -10.98 -62.84
C LYS A 512 20.83 -12.47 -63.18
N LYS A 513 20.26 -13.28 -62.29
CA LYS A 513 19.88 -14.67 -62.61
C LYS A 513 18.83 -14.75 -63.73
N GLN A 514 17.89 -13.80 -63.80
CA GLN A 514 16.90 -13.69 -64.88
C GLN A 514 17.47 -13.07 -66.19
N LYS A 515 18.50 -12.23 -66.12
CA LYS A 515 19.14 -11.62 -67.31
C LYS A 515 20.20 -12.50 -67.97
N ILE A 516 20.73 -13.50 -67.27
CA ILE A 516 21.61 -14.51 -67.88
C ILE A 516 20.80 -15.43 -68.84
N SER A 517 19.47 -15.45 -68.75
CA SER A 517 18.59 -16.19 -69.67
C SER A 517 18.07 -15.40 -70.88
N GLU A 518 18.31 -14.09 -70.99
CA GLU A 518 17.84 -13.29 -72.14
C GLU A 518 18.97 -12.41 -72.69
N GLU A 519 19.41 -12.68 -73.92
CA GLU A 519 20.40 -11.87 -74.65
C GLU A 519 19.93 -10.42 -74.82
N VAL A 520 20.63 -9.47 -74.20
CA VAL A 520 20.26 -8.05 -74.23
C VAL A 520 20.92 -7.34 -75.41
N ALA A 521 20.10 -6.93 -76.40
CA ALA A 521 20.50 -6.02 -77.46
C ALA A 521 20.75 -4.59 -76.92
N LEU A 522 21.88 -3.98 -77.28
CA LEU A 522 22.26 -2.64 -76.85
C LEU A 522 21.36 -1.55 -77.50
N PRO A 523 21.01 -0.46 -76.78
CA PRO A 523 20.25 0.66 -77.31
C PRO A 523 20.96 1.34 -78.49
N LYS A 524 20.19 1.76 -79.51
CA LYS A 524 20.65 2.32 -80.79
C LYS A 524 21.72 3.42 -80.67
N SER A 525 21.66 4.25 -79.63
CA SER A 525 22.61 5.35 -79.38
C SER A 525 24.01 4.88 -78.96
N LEU A 526 24.14 3.69 -78.38
CA LEU A 526 25.41 3.12 -77.90
C LEU A 526 26.04 2.13 -78.88
N GLN A 527 25.31 1.73 -79.93
CA GLN A 527 25.82 0.84 -80.98
C GLN A 527 27.03 1.44 -81.73
N ARG A 528 27.18 2.77 -81.77
CA ARG A 528 28.32 3.46 -82.40
C ARG A 528 29.66 3.29 -81.66
N PHE A 529 29.62 2.87 -80.40
CA PHE A 529 30.80 2.63 -79.57
C PHE A 529 31.17 1.14 -79.47
N ALA A 530 30.38 0.26 -80.08
CA ALA A 530 30.70 -1.16 -80.16
C ALA A 530 31.84 -1.37 -81.17
N ARG A 531 33.04 -1.71 -80.70
CA ARG A 531 34.12 -2.19 -81.56
C ARG A 531 33.65 -3.47 -82.25
N LYS A 532 33.63 -3.49 -83.59
CA LYS A 532 33.45 -4.71 -84.37
C LYS A 532 34.56 -5.70 -83.99
N LYS A 533 34.21 -6.83 -83.38
CA LYS A 533 35.12 -7.97 -83.24
C LYS A 533 35.41 -8.50 -84.64
N ALA A 534 36.69 -8.68 -84.97
CA ALA A 534 37.12 -9.40 -86.15
C ALA A 534 36.66 -10.85 -86.05
N ALA A 535 36.12 -11.37 -87.15
CA ALA A 535 35.68 -12.75 -87.25
C ALA A 535 36.89 -13.67 -87.42
N THR A 536 37.06 -14.59 -86.48
CA THR A 536 37.76 -15.87 -86.64
C THR A 536 36.98 -16.91 -85.86
#